data_AF-A0A965UYL8-F1
#
_entry.id   AF-A0A965UYL8-F1
#
_cell.length_a   1.000
_cell.length_b   1.000
_cell.length_c   1.000
_cell.angle_alpha   90.00
_cell.angle_beta   90.00
_cell.angle_gamma   90.00
#
_symmetry.space_group_name_H-M   'P 1'
#
loop_
_entity.id
_entity.type
_entity.pdbx_description
1 polymer ?
#
loop_
_entity_poly.entity_id
_entity_poly.type
_entity_poly.pdbx_seq_one_letter_code
_entity_poly.pdbx_strand_id
1 'polypeptide(L)'
;SVMGGEQAASVLATVKRDGLEAKGGSWSADEEAAFKAPIQAQYEAQGHPYYASARLWDDGIIDPADTRRVLALGLSAACNALPVPTTFGVFRM
;
A
#
# COMPACT_ATOMS: atom_id res chain seq x y z
N SER A 1 -0.89 1.22 -0.47
CA SER A 1 0.35 1.80 0.10
C SER A 1 1.50 0.82 -0.09
N VAL A 2 2.75 1.25 0.11
CA VAL A 2 3.93 0.36 0.02
C VAL A 2 4.04 -0.59 1.23
N MET A 3 3.50 -0.18 2.38
CA MET A 3 3.40 -0.95 3.63
C MET A 3 2.24 -0.40 4.48
N GLY A 4 1.93 -1.03 5.62
CA GLY A 4 0.93 -0.52 6.57
C GLY A 4 1.36 0.81 7.19
N GLY A 5 0.41 1.73 7.44
CA GLY A 5 0.73 3.07 7.98
C GLY A 5 1.39 3.02 9.36
N GLU A 6 0.92 2.14 10.25
CA GLU A 6 1.55 1.89 11.55
C GLU A 6 2.99 1.37 11.42
N GLN A 7 3.20 0.45 10.47
CA GLN A 7 4.52 -0.12 10.21
C GLN A 7 5.49 0.95 9.69
N ALA A 8 5.05 1.78 8.74
CA ALA A 8 5.85 2.89 8.21
C ALA A 8 6.22 3.89 9.30
N ALA A 9 5.24 4.31 10.11
CA ALA A 9 5.46 5.24 11.21
C ALA A 9 6.42 4.66 12.26
N SER A 10 6.31 3.36 12.56
CA SER A 10 7.16 2.69 13.54
C SER A 10 8.60 2.59 13.06
N VAL A 11 8.84 2.17 11.82
CA VAL A 11 10.19 2.08 11.25
C VAL A 11 10.87 3.46 11.21
N LEU A 12 10.14 4.48 10.75
CA LEU A 12 10.68 5.85 10.69
C LEU A 12 10.96 6.42 12.09
N ALA A 13 10.14 6.09 13.09
CA ALA A 13 10.38 6.48 14.47
C ALA A 13 11.62 5.79 15.06
N THR A 14 11.82 4.49 14.82
CA THR A 14 13.03 3.76 15.25
C THR A 14 14.29 4.43 14.71
N VAL A 15 14.34 4.69 13.40
CA VAL A 15 15.51 5.36 12.77
C VAL A 15 15.77 6.74 13.39
N LYS A 16 14.70 7.50 13.70
CA LYS A 16 14.83 8.82 14.34
C LYS A 16 15.34 8.71 15.77
N ARG A 17 14.84 7.77 16.57
CA ARG A 17 15.30 7.51 17.94
C ARG A 17 16.79 7.18 17.95
N ASP A 18 17.20 6.20 17.15
CA ASP A 18 18.59 5.73 17.08
C ASP A 18 19.53 6.91 16.72
N GLY A 19 19.09 7.78 15.80
CA GLY A 19 19.84 8.97 15.41
C GLY A 19 19.92 10.07 16.47
N LEU A 20 18.93 10.18 17.37
CA LEU A 20 18.95 11.12 18.50
C LEU A 20 19.81 10.61 19.65
N GLU A 21 19.66 9.33 20.00
CA GLU A 21 20.43 8.67 21.05
C GLU A 21 21.92 8.63 20.69
N ALA A 22 22.27 8.39 19.43
CA ALA A 22 23.65 8.48 18.94
C ALA A 22 24.29 9.88 19.13
N LYS A 23 23.48 10.93 19.27
CA LYS A 23 23.93 12.31 19.53
C LYS A 23 23.85 12.70 21.01
N GLY A 24 23.53 11.75 21.89
CA GLY A 24 23.36 11.98 23.33
C GLY A 24 22.06 12.67 23.71
N GLY A 25 21.09 12.78 22.80
CA GLY A 25 19.75 13.29 23.07
C GLY A 25 18.81 12.21 23.58
N SER A 26 17.67 12.63 24.14
CA SER A 26 16.55 11.74 24.47
C SER A 26 15.31 12.17 23.69
N TRP A 27 14.36 11.24 23.56
CA TRP A 27 13.12 11.48 22.84
C TRP A 27 11.95 10.91 23.63
N SER A 28 11.02 11.78 24.02
CA SER A 28 9.88 11.39 24.84
C SER A 28 8.84 10.60 24.04
N ALA A 29 8.00 9.84 24.74
CA ALA A 29 6.89 9.12 24.13
C ALA A 29 5.89 10.06 23.44
N ASP A 30 5.66 11.25 24.00
CA ASP A 30 4.75 12.24 23.43
C ASP A 30 5.29 12.82 22.12
N GLU A 31 6.59 13.13 22.06
CA GLU A 31 7.22 13.59 20.82
C GLU A 31 7.29 12.49 19.75
N GLU A 32 7.44 11.22 20.17
CA GLU A 32 7.35 10.07 19.26
C GLU A 32 5.93 9.93 18.69
N ALA A 33 4.91 10.00 19.55
CA ALA A 33 3.52 9.93 19.12
C ALA A 33 3.19 11.08 18.15
N ALA A 34 3.60 12.30 18.48
CA ALA A 34 3.42 13.48 17.63
C ALA A 34 4.13 13.35 16.28
N PHE A 35 5.28 12.67 16.22
CA PHE A 35 5.99 12.38 14.97
C PHE A 35 5.31 11.29 14.13
N LYS A 36 4.80 10.24 14.77
CA LYS A 36 4.11 9.14 14.07
C LYS A 36 2.76 9.56 13.50
N ALA A 37 2.02 10.41 14.21
CA ALA A 37 0.66 10.83 13.85
C ALA A 37 0.51 11.33 12.39
N PRO A 38 1.30 12.29 11.89
CA PRO A 38 1.17 12.76 10.49
C PRO A 38 1.50 11.66 9.47
N ILE A 39 2.43 10.75 9.78
CA ILE A 39 2.79 9.64 8.88
C ILE A 39 1.62 8.65 8.77
N GLN A 40 1.01 8.29 9.89
CA GLN A 40 -0.16 7.43 9.91
C GLN A 40 -1.32 8.07 9.12
N ALA A 41 -1.61 9.35 9.37
CA ALA A 41 -2.64 10.09 8.65
C ALA A 41 -2.39 10.15 7.14
N GLN A 42 -1.13 10.34 6.73
CA GLN A 42 -0.76 10.30 5.31
C GLN A 42 -1.07 8.93 4.69
N TYR A 43 -0.68 7.85 5.37
CA TYR A 43 -0.90 6.50 4.85
C TYR A 43 -2.39 6.13 4.82
N GLU A 44 -3.18 6.60 5.78
CA GLU A 44 -4.62 6.41 5.77
C GLU A 44 -5.25 7.12 4.57
N ALA A 45 -4.91 8.40 4.37
CA ALA A 45 -5.43 9.20 3.27
C ALA A 45 -5.02 8.63 1.90
N GLN A 46 -3.77 8.20 1.75
CA GLN A 46 -3.25 7.67 0.48
C GLN A 46 -3.55 6.18 0.26
N GLY A 47 -3.90 5.47 1.33
CA GLY A 47 -4.29 4.05 1.30
C GLY A 47 -5.77 3.85 1.03
N HIS A 48 -6.59 4.88 1.20
CA HIS A 48 -8.04 4.80 0.99
C HIS A 48 -8.38 4.43 -0.47
N PRO A 49 -9.36 3.55 -0.72
CA PRO A 49 -9.75 3.13 -2.08
C PRO A 49 -10.01 4.29 -3.05
N TYR A 50 -10.72 5.33 -2.61
CA TYR A 50 -10.95 6.53 -3.43
C TYR A 50 -9.67 7.25 -3.86
N TYR A 51 -8.61 7.22 -3.05
CA TYR A 51 -7.34 7.84 -3.42
C TYR A 51 -6.68 7.10 -4.60
N ALA A 52 -6.74 5.77 -4.60
CA ALA A 52 -6.23 4.91 -5.67
C ALA A 52 -7.07 5.03 -6.94
N SER A 53 -8.39 4.92 -6.81
CA SER A 53 -9.32 4.95 -7.95
C SER A 53 -9.35 6.31 -8.65
N ALA A 54 -9.20 7.42 -7.90
CA ALA A 54 -9.03 8.76 -8.47
C ALA A 54 -7.76 8.93 -9.32
N ARG A 55 -6.82 7.97 -9.27
CA ARG A 55 -5.54 7.95 -10.01
C ARG A 55 -5.43 6.80 -10.99
N LEU A 56 -6.52 6.03 -11.19
CA LEU A 56 -6.57 4.86 -12.06
C LEU A 56 -5.49 3.82 -11.73
N TRP A 57 -5.16 3.68 -10.44
CA TRP A 57 -4.33 2.56 -9.99
C TRP A 57 -5.12 1.25 -9.98
N ASP A 58 -6.44 1.36 -10.00
CA ASP A 58 -7.44 0.32 -10.19
C ASP A 58 -8.44 0.77 -11.27
N ASP A 59 -9.16 -0.19 -11.85
CA ASP A 59 -10.23 0.06 -12.84
C ASP A 59 -11.59 0.41 -12.20
N GLY A 60 -11.63 0.57 -10.87
CA GLY A 60 -12.82 0.95 -10.13
C GLY A 60 -13.00 0.21 -8.81
N ILE A 61 -13.69 0.87 -7.88
CA ILE A 61 -14.16 0.28 -6.63
C ILE A 61 -15.51 -0.41 -6.89
N ILE A 62 -15.65 -1.65 -6.42
CA ILE A 62 -16.87 -2.45 -6.59
C ILE A 62 -17.49 -2.79 -5.23
N ASP A 63 -18.80 -3.03 -5.22
CA ASP A 63 -19.45 -3.69 -4.10
C ASP A 63 -18.85 -5.11 -3.95
N PRO A 64 -18.37 -5.52 -2.76
CA PRO A 64 -17.88 -6.88 -2.55
C PRO A 64 -18.85 -7.97 -3.02
N ALA A 65 -20.17 -7.77 -2.92
CA ALA A 65 -21.18 -8.71 -3.38
C ALA A 65 -21.18 -8.89 -4.92
N ASP A 66 -20.70 -7.90 -5.66
CA ASP A 66 -20.65 -7.90 -7.12
C ASP A 66 -19.41 -8.58 -7.72
N THR A 67 -18.45 -8.98 -6.88
CA THR A 67 -17.16 -9.58 -7.32
C THR A 67 -17.33 -10.67 -8.38
N ARG A 68 -18.27 -11.62 -8.16
CA ARG A 68 -18.53 -12.71 -9.11
C ARG A 68 -19.00 -12.19 -10.48
N ARG A 69 -19.91 -11.22 -10.47
CA ARG A 69 -20.51 -10.66 -11.68
C ARG A 69 -19.46 -9.91 -12.50
N VAL A 70 -18.67 -9.06 -11.84
CA VAL A 70 -17.59 -8.29 -12.47
C VAL A 70 -16.54 -9.21 -13.11
N LEU A 71 -16.09 -10.23 -12.38
CA LEU A 71 -15.14 -11.22 -12.92
C LEU A 71 -15.70 -12.01 -14.12
N ALA A 72 -16.97 -12.43 -14.05
CA ALA A 72 -17.60 -13.17 -15.14
C ALA A 72 -17.66 -12.36 -16.44
N LEU A 73 -17.99 -11.06 -16.33
CA LEU A 73 -18.01 -10.15 -17.47
C LEU A 73 -16.60 -9.89 -18.02
N GLY A 74 -15.62 -9.65 -17.13
CA GLY A 74 -14.22 -9.45 -17.53
C GLY A 74 -13.63 -10.66 -18.26
N LEU A 75 -13.89 -11.87 -17.76
CA LEU A 75 -13.47 -13.11 -18.42
C LEU A 75 -14.15 -13.29 -19.79
N SER A 76 -15.47 -13.07 -19.86
CA SER A 76 -16.22 -13.13 -21.12
C SER A 76 -15.67 -12.16 -22.16
N ALA A 77 -15.26 -10.96 -21.74
CA ALA A 77 -14.64 -9.98 -22.63
C ALA A 77 -13.25 -10.45 -23.10
N ALA A 78 -12.41 -10.94 -22.18
CA ALA A 78 -11.06 -11.44 -22.49
C ALA A 78 -11.06 -12.63 -23.47
N CYS A 79 -12.09 -13.49 -23.44
CA CYS A 79 -12.22 -14.62 -24.35
C CYS A 79 -12.40 -14.24 -25.84
N ASN A 80 -12.54 -12.96 -26.18
CA ASN A 80 -12.55 -12.50 -27.57
C ASN A 80 -11.13 -12.38 -28.17
N ALA A 81 -10.08 -12.47 -27.36
CA ALA A 81 -8.70 -12.50 -27.81
C ALA A 81 -8.16 -13.94 -27.92
N LEU A 82 -7.24 -14.18 -28.86
CA LEU A 82 -6.53 -15.46 -28.95
C LEU A 82 -5.55 -15.63 -27.79
N PRO A 83 -5.44 -16.85 -27.21
CA PRO A 83 -4.46 -17.13 -26.18
C PRO A 83 -3.04 -17.04 -26.72
N VAL A 84 -2.13 -16.48 -25.91
CA VAL A 84 -0.71 -16.30 -26.26
C VAL A 84 0.15 -17.26 -25.41
N PRO A 85 1.12 -17.97 -26.00
CA PRO A 85 2.03 -18.82 -25.22
C PRO A 85 2.93 -17.99 -24.30
N THR A 86 3.16 -18.48 -23.08
CA THR A 86 4.04 -17.82 -22.09
C THR A 86 5.48 -18.29 -22.25
N THR A 87 6.43 -17.36 -22.24
CA THR A 87 7.87 -17.65 -22.10
C THR A 87 8.38 -17.02 -20.81
N PHE A 88 9.00 -17.82 -19.95
CA PHE A 88 9.53 -17.35 -18.67
C PHE A 88 10.96 -16.83 -18.77
N GLY A 89 11.33 -15.93 -17.87
CA GLY A 89 12.73 -15.55 -17.62
C GLY A 89 13.47 -16.59 -16.78
N VAL A 90 14.62 -16.19 -16.21
CA VAL A 90 15.43 -17.08 -15.37
C VAL A 90 14.80 -17.25 -14.00
N PHE A 91 14.64 -18.50 -13.55
CA PHE A 91 14.30 -18.82 -12.17
C PHE A 91 15.57 -18.90 -11.31
N ARG A 92 15.60 -18.14 -10.20
CA ARG A 92 16.66 -18.27 -9.18
C ARG A 92 16.29 -19.44 -8.26
N MET A 93 17.05 -20.54 -8.35
CA MET A 93 16.88 -21.76 -7.54
C MET A 93 17.62 -21.68 -6.21
#